data_AF-A0A2H9N521-F1
#
_entry.id   AF-A0A2H9N521-F1
#
_cell.length_a   1.000
_cell.length_b   1.000
_cell.length_c   1.000
_cell.angle_alpha   90.00
_cell.angle_beta   90.00
_cell.angle_gamma   90.00
#
_symmetry.space_group_name_H-M   'P 1'
#
loop_
_entity.id
_entity.type
_entity.pdbx_description
1 polymer ?
#
loop_
_entity_poly.entity_id
_entity_poly.type
_entity_poly.pdbx_seq_one_letter_code
_entity_poly.pdbx_strand_id
1 'polypeptide(L)'
;MGRLMLNILVDFANFEREINVDRSIDSYLKRLQDGVNSGTVPYGYKREDKKVIIVPEEAENVKKIFSLSSQGLSMNEIARKTGFTNYHVRSILTNPFYCGYLVRKRDKYEHRIKENEWKWHKGKQKPIIAEELWRDVADMRKRNMKIITKKTTSLFSRLIYCPYCKHNLSSHSRTTGNGTFFYYQCDRISLNGKACGQYLREEPLEELLLKYVNKIFEISLPIPKKEDKNDDKVKEIERKMNRIVKLIEGDYISFDKGKVQLDKLKEQKASLLASNIIQTDYSKVVEKLK
;
A
#
# COMPACT_ATOMS: atom_id res chain seq x y z
N MET A 1 8.54 55.03 0.72
CA MET A 1 7.24 55.19 1.40
C MET A 1 6.12 54.28 0.86
N GLY A 2 6.15 53.77 -0.38
CA GLY A 2 5.02 53.00 -0.96
C GLY A 2 4.90 51.51 -0.59
N ARG A 3 6.00 50.82 -0.24
CA ARG A 3 5.95 49.37 0.11
C ARG A 3 5.26 49.09 1.45
N LEU A 4 5.39 50.00 2.42
CA LEU A 4 4.77 49.85 3.73
C LEU A 4 3.24 49.94 3.63
N MET A 5 2.73 50.91 2.86
CA MET A 5 1.30 51.06 2.60
C MET A 5 0.73 49.87 1.82
N LEU A 6 1.48 49.34 0.84
CA LEU A 6 1.08 48.12 0.12
C LEU A 6 0.98 46.91 1.06
N ASN A 7 1.96 46.70 1.93
CA ASN A 7 1.92 45.60 2.90
C ASN A 7 0.75 45.75 3.87
N ILE A 8 0.48 46.98 4.36
CA ILE A 8 -0.68 47.26 5.21
C ILE A 8 -1.99 46.92 4.48
N LEU A 9 -2.16 47.31 3.21
CA LEU A 9 -3.36 46.98 2.43
C LEU A 9 -3.50 45.47 2.20
N VAL A 10 -2.40 44.76 1.96
CA VAL A 10 -2.39 43.30 1.85
C VAL A 10 -2.79 42.65 3.18
N ASP A 11 -2.27 43.14 4.29
CA ASP A 11 -2.60 42.66 5.64
C ASP A 11 -4.09 42.89 5.95
N PHE A 12 -4.65 44.05 5.59
CA PHE A 12 -6.09 44.31 5.70
C PHE A 12 -6.93 43.37 4.84
N ALA A 13 -6.52 43.12 3.59
CA ALA A 13 -7.22 42.18 2.71
C ALA A 13 -7.18 40.74 3.25
N ASN A 14 -6.06 40.32 3.86
CA ASN A 14 -5.95 39.03 4.54
C ASN A 14 -6.83 38.98 5.79
N PHE A 15 -6.84 40.05 6.59
CA PHE A 15 -7.67 40.17 7.79
C PHE A 15 -9.17 40.09 7.48
N GLU A 16 -9.66 40.78 6.45
CA GLU A 16 -11.06 40.68 6.02
C GLU A 16 -11.40 39.26 5.56
N ARG A 17 -10.48 38.58 4.86
CA ARG A 17 -10.66 37.18 4.47
C ARG A 17 -10.80 36.29 5.70
N GLU A 18 -9.96 36.47 6.72
CA GLU A 18 -10.04 35.70 7.97
C GLU A 18 -11.37 35.92 8.70
N ILE A 19 -11.83 37.18 8.81
CA ILE A 19 -13.14 37.49 9.40
C ILE A 19 -14.28 36.81 8.62
N ASN A 20 -14.23 36.85 7.29
CA ASN A 20 -15.27 36.25 6.46
C ASN A 20 -15.29 34.72 6.60
N VAL A 21 -14.11 34.09 6.72
CA VAL A 21 -14.01 32.65 7.01
C VAL A 21 -14.63 32.34 8.37
N ASP A 22 -14.33 33.12 9.40
CA ASP A 22 -14.88 32.91 10.74
C ASP A 22 -16.40 33.07 10.78
N ARG A 23 -16.94 34.14 10.17
CA ARG A 23 -18.40 34.32 10.03
C ARG A 23 -19.07 33.18 9.27
N SER A 24 -18.42 32.67 8.23
CA SER A 24 -18.94 31.54 7.45
C SER A 24 -19.01 30.27 8.32
N ILE A 25 -17.98 30.02 9.13
CA ILE A 25 -17.94 28.90 10.07
C ILE A 25 -19.03 29.05 11.14
N ASP A 26 -19.20 30.23 11.72
CA ASP A 26 -20.22 30.49 12.74
C ASP A 26 -21.64 30.32 12.19
N SER A 27 -21.88 30.84 10.98
CA SER A 27 -23.15 30.65 10.26
C SER A 27 -23.43 29.16 9.99
N TYR A 28 -22.41 28.41 9.58
CA TYR A 28 -22.50 26.96 9.38
C TYR A 28 -22.80 26.22 10.69
N LEU A 29 -22.08 26.55 11.77
CA LEU A 29 -22.26 25.93 13.09
C LEU A 29 -23.65 26.21 13.66
N LYS A 30 -24.16 27.43 13.51
CA LYS A 30 -25.52 27.80 13.92
C LYS A 30 -26.57 27.00 13.16
N ARG A 31 -26.44 26.87 11.83
CA ARG A 31 -27.35 26.04 11.02
C ARG A 31 -27.29 24.56 11.42
N LEU A 32 -26.10 24.06 11.75
CA LEU A 32 -25.91 22.69 12.22
C LEU A 32 -26.61 22.45 13.56
N GLN A 33 -26.53 23.41 14.50
CA GLN A 33 -27.28 23.40 15.77
C GLN A 33 -28.79 23.46 15.52
N ASP A 34 -29.24 24.27 14.57
CA ASP A 34 -30.65 24.38 14.17
C ASP A 34 -31.16 23.14 13.39
N GLY A 35 -30.31 22.13 13.17
CA GLY A 35 -30.66 20.90 12.45
C GLY A 35 -30.88 21.09 10.95
N VAL A 36 -30.42 22.21 10.38
CA VAL A 36 -30.55 22.52 8.95
C VAL A 36 -29.28 22.12 8.22
N ASN A 37 -29.40 21.19 7.27
CA ASN A 37 -28.27 20.81 6.44
C ASN A 37 -27.81 22.00 5.58
N SER A 38 -26.54 22.39 5.68
CA SER A 38 -25.94 23.42 4.85
C SER A 38 -24.98 22.75 3.86
N GLY A 39 -25.46 22.48 2.64
CA GLY A 39 -24.68 21.87 1.56
C GLY A 39 -25.48 20.92 0.69
N THR A 40 -24.76 20.10 -0.08
CA THR A 40 -25.32 19.04 -0.92
C THR A 40 -25.95 17.94 -0.07
N VAL A 41 -27.13 17.48 -0.47
CA VAL A 41 -27.81 16.36 0.19
C VAL A 41 -27.25 15.02 -0.31
N PRO A 42 -27.15 14.00 0.55
CA PRO A 42 -26.71 12.67 0.14
C PRO A 42 -27.71 11.97 -0.79
N TYR A 43 -27.25 10.95 -1.53
CA TYR A 43 -28.08 10.07 -2.35
C TYR A 43 -29.28 9.50 -1.55
N GLY A 44 -30.47 9.42 -2.12
CA GLY A 44 -31.71 9.11 -1.39
C GLY A 44 -32.52 10.35 -1.00
N TYR A 45 -31.93 11.54 -1.15
CA TYR A 45 -32.56 12.80 -0.78
C TYR A 45 -32.41 13.84 -1.89
N LYS A 46 -33.44 14.65 -2.07
CA LYS A 46 -33.44 15.81 -2.96
C LYS A 46 -33.80 17.06 -2.18
N ARG A 47 -33.24 18.19 -2.60
CA ARG A 47 -33.61 19.50 -2.06
C ARG A 47 -34.62 20.16 -2.99
N GLU A 48 -35.83 20.38 -2.48
CA GLU A 48 -36.89 21.14 -3.14
C GLU A 48 -37.42 22.18 -2.14
N ASP A 49 -37.58 23.43 -2.58
CA ASP A 49 -38.12 24.55 -1.78
C ASP A 49 -37.51 24.70 -0.38
N LYS A 50 -36.17 24.61 -0.32
CA LYS A 50 -35.36 24.70 0.92
C LYS A 50 -35.62 23.56 1.93
N LYS A 51 -36.46 22.57 1.59
CA LYS A 51 -36.71 21.36 2.37
C LYS A 51 -35.95 20.17 1.77
N VAL A 52 -35.70 19.16 2.61
CA VAL A 52 -35.06 17.90 2.20
C VAL A 52 -36.13 16.84 2.12
N ILE A 53 -36.38 16.33 0.90
CA ILE A 53 -37.41 15.34 0.59
C ILE A 53 -36.71 14.02 0.27
N ILE A 54 -37.31 12.90 0.67
CA ILE A 54 -36.83 11.55 0.36
C ILE A 54 -37.27 11.19 -1.06
N VAL A 55 -36.34 10.70 -1.89
CA VAL A 55 -36.65 10.12 -3.21
C VAL A 55 -36.91 8.63 -3.02
N PRO A 56 -38.14 8.12 -3.19
CA PRO A 56 -38.49 6.75 -2.81
C PRO A 56 -37.63 5.66 -3.44
N GLU A 57 -37.35 5.75 -4.75
CA GLU A 57 -36.55 4.77 -5.49
C GLU A 57 -35.11 4.68 -4.96
N GLU A 58 -34.48 5.83 -4.75
CA GLU A 58 -33.13 5.90 -4.20
C GLU A 58 -33.08 5.47 -2.72
N ALA A 59 -34.13 5.79 -1.94
CA ALA A 59 -34.26 5.37 -0.55
C ALA A 59 -34.34 3.85 -0.42
N GLU A 60 -34.98 3.17 -1.36
CA GLU A 60 -35.08 1.71 -1.37
C GLU A 60 -33.71 1.05 -1.59
N ASN A 61 -32.89 1.60 -2.51
CA ASN A 61 -31.50 1.18 -2.70
C ASN A 61 -30.68 1.35 -1.42
N VAL A 62 -30.83 2.49 -0.73
CA VAL A 62 -30.16 2.75 0.55
C VAL A 62 -30.58 1.72 1.62
N LYS A 63 -31.88 1.44 1.76
CA LYS A 63 -32.38 0.41 2.69
C LYS A 63 -31.82 -0.98 2.36
N LYS A 64 -31.76 -1.33 1.08
CA LYS A 64 -31.17 -2.60 0.60
C LYS A 64 -29.68 -2.71 0.93
N ILE A 65 -28.92 -1.62 0.80
CA ILE A 65 -27.50 -1.59 1.17
C ILE A 65 -27.31 -1.85 2.66
N PHE A 66 -28.11 -1.20 3.51
CA PHE A 66 -28.02 -1.40 4.97
C PHE A 66 -28.51 -2.78 5.40
N SER A 67 -29.55 -3.34 4.78
CA SER A 67 -30.00 -4.71 5.10
C SER A 67 -28.95 -5.76 4.73
N LEU A 68 -28.33 -5.64 3.56
CA LEU A 68 -27.22 -6.52 3.15
C LEU A 68 -26.01 -6.37 4.07
N SER A 69 -25.71 -5.15 4.55
CA SER A 69 -24.63 -4.94 5.51
C SER A 69 -24.94 -5.52 6.89
N SER A 70 -26.18 -5.46 7.34
CA SER A 70 -26.64 -6.05 8.60
C SER A 70 -26.59 -7.58 8.58
N GLN A 71 -26.83 -8.18 7.41
CA GLN A 71 -26.60 -9.62 7.17
C GLN A 71 -25.11 -10.03 7.19
N GLY A 72 -24.17 -9.08 7.32
CA GLY A 72 -22.73 -9.36 7.42
C GLY A 72 -22.01 -9.52 6.09
N LEU A 73 -22.62 -9.17 4.96
CA LEU A 73 -21.93 -9.19 3.67
C LEU A 73 -20.80 -8.15 3.61
N SER A 74 -19.74 -8.47 2.88
CA SER A 74 -18.63 -7.54 2.67
C SER A 74 -19.03 -6.38 1.75
N MET A 75 -18.40 -5.22 1.91
CA MET A 75 -18.64 -4.05 1.03
C MET A 75 -18.47 -4.39 -0.46
N ASN A 76 -17.51 -5.27 -0.80
CA ASN A 76 -17.26 -5.74 -2.16
C ASN A 76 -18.43 -6.59 -2.71
N GLU A 77 -19.08 -7.38 -1.88
CA GLU A 77 -20.25 -8.18 -2.27
C GLU A 77 -21.49 -7.29 -2.42
N ILE A 78 -21.67 -6.34 -1.51
CA ILE A 78 -22.75 -5.35 -1.59
C ILE A 78 -22.62 -4.54 -2.89
N ALA A 79 -21.42 -4.05 -3.20
CA ALA A 79 -21.12 -3.35 -4.45
C ALA A 79 -21.51 -4.18 -5.68
N ARG A 80 -21.12 -5.46 -5.72
CA ARG A 80 -21.46 -6.38 -6.82
C ARG A 80 -22.97 -6.62 -6.96
N LYS A 81 -23.70 -6.80 -5.84
CA LYS A 81 -25.15 -7.08 -5.86
C LYS A 81 -26.00 -5.85 -6.17
N THR A 82 -25.51 -4.66 -5.87
CA THR A 82 -26.27 -3.40 -6.01
C THR A 82 -25.86 -2.59 -7.23
N GLY A 83 -24.75 -2.94 -7.89
CA GLY A 83 -24.21 -2.19 -9.03
C GLY A 83 -23.46 -0.92 -8.64
N PHE A 84 -23.32 -0.63 -7.34
CA PHE A 84 -22.58 0.52 -6.84
C PHE A 84 -21.08 0.24 -6.74
N THR A 85 -20.27 1.29 -6.80
CA THR A 85 -18.84 1.16 -6.48
C THR A 85 -18.63 1.03 -4.97
N ASN A 86 -17.54 0.39 -4.56
CA ASN A 86 -17.16 0.27 -3.15
C ASN A 86 -17.10 1.62 -2.41
N TYR A 87 -16.70 2.67 -3.11
CA TYR A 87 -16.66 4.03 -2.56
C TYR A 87 -18.07 4.52 -2.19
N HIS A 88 -19.05 4.35 -3.08
CA HIS A 88 -20.44 4.75 -2.82
C HIS A 88 -21.05 3.95 -1.67
N VAL A 89 -20.87 2.63 -1.66
CA VAL A 89 -21.35 1.77 -0.56
C VAL A 89 -20.76 2.22 0.77
N ARG A 90 -19.45 2.48 0.84
CA ARG A 90 -18.79 2.99 2.04
C ARG A 90 -19.33 4.36 2.45
N SER A 91 -19.52 5.27 1.51
CA SER A 91 -20.06 6.61 1.76
C SER A 91 -21.46 6.55 2.38
N ILE A 92 -22.33 5.68 1.84
CA ILE A 92 -23.70 5.48 2.30
C ILE A 92 -23.70 4.91 3.74
N LEU A 93 -22.98 3.82 3.97
CA LEU A 93 -22.94 3.15 5.28
C LEU A 93 -22.28 4.00 6.39
N THR A 94 -21.42 4.95 6.04
CA THR A 94 -20.69 5.79 7.01
C THR A 94 -21.42 7.09 7.32
N ASN A 95 -22.46 7.46 6.57
CA ASN A 95 -23.09 8.78 6.72
C ASN A 95 -24.23 8.78 7.75
N PRO A 96 -24.15 9.56 8.85
CA PRO A 96 -25.24 9.66 9.84
C PRO A 96 -26.49 10.38 9.33
N PHE A 97 -26.43 10.97 8.14
CA PHE A 97 -27.58 11.66 7.54
C PHE A 97 -28.80 10.74 7.38
N TYR A 98 -28.57 9.46 7.08
CA TYR A 98 -29.62 8.47 6.85
C TYR A 98 -30.43 8.10 8.11
N CYS A 99 -29.83 8.27 9.30
CA CYS A 99 -30.51 8.12 10.59
C CYS A 99 -31.00 9.47 11.16
N GLY A 100 -30.99 10.54 10.36
CA GLY A 100 -31.53 11.84 10.76
C GLY A 100 -30.57 12.74 11.53
N TYR A 101 -29.27 12.42 11.56
CA TYR A 101 -28.26 13.23 12.24
C TYR A 101 -27.37 13.99 11.25
N LEU A 102 -26.89 15.16 11.66
CA LEU A 102 -25.92 15.98 10.95
C LEU A 102 -24.61 15.98 11.73
N VAL A 103 -23.50 15.85 11.00
CA VAL A 103 -22.15 15.82 11.58
C VAL A 103 -21.21 16.68 10.74
N ARG A 104 -20.38 17.45 11.42
CA ARG A 104 -19.26 18.17 10.79
C ARG A 104 -18.07 17.21 10.63
N LYS A 105 -17.63 16.98 9.40
CA LYS A 105 -16.56 16.01 9.07
C LYS A 105 -15.17 16.63 8.91
N ARG A 106 -15.06 17.97 8.90
CA ARG A 106 -13.80 18.72 8.72
C ARG A 106 -13.67 19.84 9.76
N ASP A 107 -12.45 20.13 10.19
CA ASP A 107 -12.15 21.19 11.16
C ASP A 107 -12.15 22.60 10.50
N LYS A 108 -11.61 23.62 11.17
CA LYS A 108 -11.46 24.99 10.63
C LYS A 108 -10.45 25.06 9.48
N TYR A 109 -9.47 24.15 9.46
CA TYR A 109 -8.35 24.11 8.51
C TYR A 109 -8.53 23.02 7.45
N GLU A 110 -9.77 22.56 7.25
CA GLU A 110 -10.16 21.48 6.34
C GLU A 110 -9.58 20.09 6.60
N HIS A 111 -8.91 19.88 7.74
CA HIS A 111 -8.48 18.55 8.14
C HIS A 111 -9.67 17.65 8.45
N ARG A 112 -9.55 16.39 8.07
CA ARG A 112 -10.60 15.38 8.28
C ARG A 112 -10.66 14.99 9.76
N ILE A 113 -11.81 15.23 10.39
CA ILE A 113 -12.08 14.83 11.77
C ILE A 113 -12.34 13.32 11.81
N LYS A 114 -11.72 12.63 12.76
CA LYS A 114 -11.93 11.19 13.00
C LYS A 114 -13.39 10.94 13.37
N GLU A 115 -13.93 9.78 12.97
CA GLU A 115 -15.34 9.42 13.20
C GLU A 115 -15.73 9.43 14.69
N ASN A 116 -14.78 9.14 15.58
CA ASN A 116 -15.01 9.13 17.03
C ASN A 116 -15.16 10.53 17.65
N GLU A 117 -14.70 11.58 16.97
CA GLU A 117 -14.73 12.97 17.45
C GLU A 117 -15.87 13.78 16.80
N TRP A 118 -16.75 13.11 16.05
CA TRP A 118 -17.87 13.77 15.41
C TRP A 118 -18.86 14.30 16.46
N LYS A 119 -19.26 15.56 16.30
CA LYS A 119 -20.37 16.15 17.05
C LYS A 119 -21.68 15.89 16.31
N TRP A 120 -22.58 15.16 16.94
CA TRP A 120 -23.86 14.74 16.39
C TRP A 120 -24.92 15.79 16.69
N HIS A 121 -25.58 16.30 15.66
CA HIS A 121 -26.68 17.25 15.77
C HIS A 121 -27.94 16.63 15.17
N LYS A 122 -29.09 16.79 15.83
CA LYS A 122 -30.36 16.26 15.32
C LYS A 122 -30.80 17.06 14.10
N GLY A 123 -30.91 16.41 12.95
CA GLY A 123 -31.34 17.01 11.71
C GLY A 123 -32.87 17.11 11.62
N LYS A 124 -33.36 18.09 10.84
CA LYS A 124 -34.79 18.25 10.52
C LYS A 124 -35.26 17.33 9.39
N GLN A 125 -34.34 16.64 8.70
CA GLN A 125 -34.71 15.70 7.64
C GLN A 125 -35.37 14.44 8.19
N LYS A 126 -36.26 13.83 7.39
CA LYS A 126 -36.85 12.53 7.71
C LYS A 126 -35.78 11.42 7.55
N PRO A 127 -35.56 10.56 8.56
CA PRO A 127 -34.61 9.46 8.43
C PRO A 127 -35.14 8.41 7.44
N ILE A 128 -34.25 7.85 6.62
CA ILE A 128 -34.56 6.69 5.75
C ILE A 128 -34.43 5.39 6.55
N ILE A 129 -33.56 5.38 7.56
CA ILE A 129 -33.17 4.20 8.35
C ILE A 129 -33.32 4.49 9.84
N ALA A 130 -33.75 3.48 10.60
CA ALA A 130 -33.78 3.55 12.06
C ALA A 130 -32.37 3.78 12.64
N GLU A 131 -32.28 4.55 13.72
CA GLU A 131 -31.01 4.84 14.39
C GLU A 131 -30.30 3.56 14.87
N GLU A 132 -31.08 2.61 15.39
CA GLU A 132 -30.63 1.30 15.89
C GLU A 132 -29.89 0.52 14.79
N LEU A 133 -30.55 0.32 13.64
CA LEU A 133 -29.95 -0.41 12.50
C LEU A 133 -28.67 0.28 11.99
N TRP A 134 -28.62 1.61 12.00
CA TRP A 134 -27.42 2.34 11.61
C TRP A 134 -26.27 2.10 12.59
N ARG A 135 -26.55 2.14 13.90
CA ARG A 135 -25.55 1.89 14.95
C ARG A 135 -25.01 0.47 14.88
N ASP A 136 -25.90 -0.52 14.71
CA ASP A 136 -25.51 -1.93 14.58
C ASP A 136 -24.53 -2.14 13.41
N VAL A 137 -24.85 -1.57 12.25
CA VAL A 137 -23.98 -1.63 11.07
C VAL A 137 -22.67 -0.87 11.30
N ALA A 138 -22.69 0.26 12.00
CA ALA A 138 -21.48 0.98 12.36
C ALA A 138 -20.55 0.16 13.27
N ASP A 139 -21.11 -0.53 14.26
CA ASP A 139 -20.35 -1.37 15.18
C ASP A 139 -19.85 -2.65 14.51
N MET A 140 -20.64 -3.25 13.60
CA MET A 140 -20.17 -4.34 12.74
C MET A 140 -18.98 -3.90 11.88
N ARG A 141 -19.01 -2.69 11.30
CA ARG A 141 -17.89 -2.15 10.51
C ARG A 141 -16.64 -1.95 11.35
N LYS A 142 -16.78 -1.47 12.60
CA LYS A 142 -15.65 -1.34 13.53
C LYS A 142 -15.05 -2.70 13.90
N ARG A 143 -15.89 -3.70 14.19
CA ARG A 143 -15.45 -5.08 14.49
C ARG A 143 -14.77 -5.76 13.30
N ASN A 144 -15.33 -5.58 12.10
CA ASN A 144 -14.79 -6.14 10.86
C ASN A 144 -13.61 -5.34 10.28
N MET A 145 -13.20 -4.25 10.95
CA MET A 145 -11.99 -3.53 10.58
C MET A 145 -10.80 -4.45 10.86
N LYS A 146 -10.21 -5.00 9.79
CA LYS A 146 -8.96 -5.76 9.90
C LYS A 146 -7.90 -4.85 10.51
N ILE A 147 -7.58 -5.08 11.78
CA ILE A 147 -6.35 -4.59 12.37
C ILE A 147 -5.24 -5.31 11.61
N ILE A 148 -4.52 -4.60 10.74
CA ILE A 148 -3.32 -5.13 10.11
C ILE A 148 -2.28 -5.24 11.23
N THR A 149 -2.31 -6.34 11.97
CA THR A 149 -1.37 -6.62 13.08
C THR A 149 -0.01 -7.07 12.57
N LYS A 150 0.07 -7.56 11.32
CA LYS A 150 1.34 -7.95 10.71
C LYS A 150 2.08 -6.73 10.17
N LYS A 151 2.85 -6.08 11.04
CA LYS A 151 4.11 -5.46 10.63
C LYS A 151 5.06 -6.58 10.22
N THR A 152 4.90 -7.17 9.04
CA THR A 152 6.07 -7.74 8.38
C THR A 152 6.87 -6.54 7.87
N THR A 153 7.54 -5.84 8.79
CA THR A 153 8.58 -4.88 8.47
C THR A 153 9.76 -5.68 7.98
N SER A 154 9.70 -6.14 6.74
CA SER A 154 10.92 -6.51 6.04
C SER A 154 11.90 -5.33 6.09
N LEU A 155 13.18 -5.63 6.19
CA LEU A 155 14.23 -4.69 6.57
C LEU A 155 14.24 -3.46 5.67
N PHE A 156 13.90 -3.65 4.40
CA PHE A 156 13.93 -2.62 3.37
C PHE A 156 12.53 -2.20 2.86
N SER A 157 11.47 -2.49 3.63
CA SER A 157 10.12 -2.06 3.28
C SER A 157 10.06 -0.54 3.10
N ARG A 158 9.53 -0.09 1.95
CA ARG A 158 9.42 1.33 1.56
C ARG A 158 10.74 2.06 1.30
N LEU A 159 11.89 1.37 1.36
CA LEU A 159 13.19 1.92 1.00
C LEU A 159 13.61 1.52 -0.41
N ILE A 160 13.14 0.37 -0.91
CA ILE A 160 13.55 -0.15 -2.23
C ILE A 160 12.59 0.32 -3.32
N TYR A 161 13.15 0.90 -4.37
CA TYR A 161 12.46 1.33 -5.57
C TYR A 161 12.86 0.45 -6.76
N CYS A 162 11.90 0.20 -7.65
CA CYS A 162 12.21 -0.44 -8.91
C CYS A 162 13.01 0.53 -9.81
N PRO A 163 14.16 0.11 -10.38
CA PRO A 163 15.00 0.98 -11.20
C PRO A 163 14.30 1.42 -12.49
N TYR A 164 13.36 0.62 -13.00
CA TYR A 164 12.64 0.87 -14.25
C TYR A 164 11.36 1.67 -14.05
N CYS A 165 10.47 1.25 -13.13
CA CYS A 165 9.17 1.89 -12.96
C CYS A 165 9.16 2.99 -11.90
N LYS A 166 10.23 3.16 -11.12
CA LYS A 166 10.37 4.16 -10.03
C LYS A 166 9.32 4.05 -8.91
N HIS A 167 8.54 2.98 -8.85
CA HIS A 167 7.61 2.70 -7.76
C HIS A 167 8.29 1.87 -6.66
N ASN A 168 7.74 1.95 -5.45
CA ASN A 168 8.18 1.12 -4.32
C ASN A 168 7.94 -0.35 -4.63
N LEU A 169 8.93 -1.19 -4.33
CA LEU A 169 8.76 -2.64 -4.40
C LEU A 169 8.00 -3.14 -3.18
N SER A 170 7.01 -4.00 -3.41
CA SER A 170 6.17 -4.60 -2.37
C SER A 170 6.88 -5.82 -1.78
N SER A 171 6.90 -5.90 -0.45
CA SER A 171 7.51 -7.02 0.26
C SER A 171 6.53 -8.18 0.41
N HIS A 172 7.03 -9.38 0.15
CA HIS A 172 6.31 -10.64 0.26
C HIS A 172 7.17 -11.67 1.00
N SER A 173 6.51 -12.61 1.66
CA SER A 173 7.16 -13.74 2.32
C SER A 173 6.62 -15.06 1.78
N ARG A 174 7.49 -16.03 1.53
CA ARG A 174 7.12 -17.42 1.21
C ARG A 174 7.75 -18.36 2.22
N THR A 175 6.92 -19.19 2.85
CA THR A 175 7.39 -20.26 3.74
C THR A 175 7.53 -21.54 2.93
N THR A 176 8.71 -22.16 3.02
CA THR A 176 9.03 -23.48 2.45
C THR A 176 9.53 -24.36 3.60
N GLY A 177 9.62 -25.68 3.42
CA GLY A 177 10.12 -26.61 4.45
C GLY A 177 11.49 -26.25 5.04
N ASN A 178 12.30 -25.43 4.34
CA ASN A 178 13.60 -24.93 4.79
C ASN A 178 13.58 -23.51 5.43
N GLY A 179 12.40 -22.93 5.68
CA GLY A 179 12.25 -21.62 6.34
C GLY A 179 11.41 -20.61 5.57
N THR A 180 11.32 -19.39 6.11
CA THR A 180 10.60 -18.25 5.49
C THR A 180 11.57 -17.37 4.72
N PHE A 181 11.33 -17.20 3.42
CA PHE A 181 12.11 -16.34 2.53
C PHE A 181 11.34 -15.06 2.25
N PHE A 182 12.01 -13.92 2.40
CA PHE A 182 11.47 -12.62 2.05
C PHE A 182 11.98 -12.16 0.67
N TYR A 183 11.08 -11.58 -0.10
CA TYR A 183 11.38 -11.05 -1.42
C TYR A 183 10.56 -9.80 -1.71
N TYR A 184 11.05 -9.01 -2.65
CA TYR A 184 10.46 -7.76 -3.11
C TYR A 184 10.05 -7.91 -4.57
N GLN A 185 8.81 -7.56 -4.89
CA GLN A 185 8.28 -7.65 -6.24
C GLN A 185 7.66 -6.33 -6.67
N CYS A 186 7.82 -5.99 -7.95
CA CYS A 186 7.12 -4.87 -8.54
C CYS A 186 5.66 -5.24 -8.83
N ASP A 187 4.73 -4.52 -8.22
CA ASP A 187 3.31 -4.73 -8.48
C ASP A 187 2.93 -4.25 -9.89
N ARG A 188 2.29 -5.17 -10.64
CA ARG A 188 1.84 -4.95 -12.03
C ARG A 188 0.78 -3.86 -12.17
N ILE A 189 0.15 -3.46 -11.07
CA ILE A 189 -0.97 -2.51 -11.01
C ILE A 189 -0.50 -1.08 -11.34
N SER A 190 0.79 -0.75 -11.13
CA SER A 190 1.30 0.63 -11.23
C SER A 190 1.57 1.15 -12.65
N LEU A 191 1.48 0.32 -13.69
CA LEU A 191 1.99 0.64 -15.03
C LEU A 191 0.98 0.46 -16.17
N ASN A 192 -0.32 0.70 -15.93
CA ASN A 192 -1.37 0.72 -16.97
C ASN A 192 -1.21 -0.41 -18.03
N GLY A 193 -0.98 -1.64 -17.59
CA GLY A 193 -0.87 -2.81 -18.47
C GLY A 193 0.54 -3.19 -18.97
N LYS A 194 1.61 -2.43 -18.68
CA LYS A 194 3.00 -2.90 -18.89
C LYS A 194 3.52 -3.59 -17.63
N ALA A 195 3.72 -4.91 -17.69
CA ALA A 195 4.18 -5.67 -16.54
C ALA A 195 5.66 -5.38 -16.23
N CYS A 196 5.93 -4.53 -15.24
CA CYS A 196 7.22 -4.54 -14.57
C CYS A 196 7.23 -5.72 -13.60
N GLY A 197 7.95 -6.78 -13.94
CA GLY A 197 7.99 -8.05 -13.19
C GLY A 197 9.23 -8.23 -12.34
N GLN A 198 9.93 -7.14 -12.00
CA GLN A 198 11.18 -7.21 -11.26
C GLN A 198 10.97 -7.87 -9.90
N TYR A 199 11.91 -8.75 -9.56
CA TYR A 199 11.90 -9.59 -8.38
C TYR A 199 13.29 -9.54 -7.75
N LEU A 200 13.35 -9.19 -6.46
CA LEU A 200 14.59 -9.18 -5.70
C LEU A 200 14.41 -10.02 -4.44
N ARG A 201 15.43 -10.82 -4.09
CA ARG A 201 15.49 -11.47 -2.78
C ARG A 201 16.04 -10.49 -1.75
N GLU A 202 15.62 -10.64 -0.50
CA GLU A 202 16.12 -9.82 0.60
C GLU A 202 17.55 -10.20 1.03
N GLU A 203 17.91 -11.50 0.95
CA GLU A 203 19.20 -12.03 1.42
C GLU A 203 20.42 -11.30 0.80
N PRO A 204 20.52 -11.10 -0.53
CA PRO A 204 21.68 -10.41 -1.11
C PRO A 204 21.76 -8.92 -0.74
N LEU A 205 20.60 -8.29 -0.46
CA LEU A 205 20.54 -6.89 -0.05
C LEU A 205 21.03 -6.73 1.39
N GLU A 206 20.69 -7.68 2.27
CA GLU A 206 21.19 -7.73 3.64
C GLU A 206 22.71 -7.93 3.67
N GLU A 207 23.25 -8.83 2.86
CA GLU A 207 24.71 -9.01 2.76
C GLU A 207 25.44 -7.74 2.27
N LEU A 208 24.87 -7.05 1.28
CA LEU A 208 25.41 -5.79 0.79
C LEU A 208 25.36 -4.72 1.88
N LEU A 209 24.24 -4.59 2.59
CA LEU A 209 24.09 -3.66 3.70
C LEU A 209 25.15 -3.92 4.78
N LEU A 210 25.33 -5.18 5.19
CA LEU A 210 26.33 -5.57 6.19
C LEU A 210 27.76 -5.24 5.73
N LYS A 211 28.09 -5.46 4.45
CA LYS A 211 29.39 -5.05 3.88
C LYS A 211 29.60 -3.53 3.95
N TYR A 212 28.58 -2.75 3.63
CA TYR A 212 28.66 -1.28 3.71
C TYR A 212 28.77 -0.80 5.16
N VAL A 213 27.99 -1.37 6.08
CA VAL A 213 28.04 -1.05 7.52
C VAL A 213 29.42 -1.38 8.09
N ASN A 214 29.97 -2.56 7.80
CA ASN A 214 31.31 -2.95 8.24
C ASN A 214 32.40 -2.02 7.68
N LYS A 215 32.23 -1.50 6.45
CA LYS A 215 33.16 -0.53 5.85
C LYS A 215 33.06 0.86 6.49
N ILE A 216 31.87 1.31 6.85
CA ILE A 216 31.64 2.65 7.42
C ILE A 216 32.05 2.71 8.88
N PHE A 217 31.73 1.67 9.65
CA PHE A 217 31.94 1.66 11.09
C PHE A 217 33.23 0.95 11.54
N GLU A 218 34.00 0.37 10.62
CA GLU A 218 35.19 -0.45 10.92
C GLU A 218 34.90 -1.62 11.89
N ILE A 219 33.63 -2.03 11.99
CA ILE A 219 33.18 -3.14 12.85
C ILE A 219 33.18 -4.43 12.01
N SER A 220 33.68 -5.53 12.58
CA SER A 220 33.63 -6.86 11.95
C SER A 220 32.36 -7.61 12.35
N LEU A 221 31.19 -7.25 11.80
CA LEU A 221 30.00 -8.08 11.97
C LEU A 221 30.13 -9.37 11.15
N PRO A 222 29.84 -10.55 11.73
CA PRO A 222 29.91 -11.82 11.01
C PRO A 222 28.83 -11.85 9.92
N ILE A 223 29.27 -12.08 8.68
CA ILE A 223 28.36 -12.29 7.55
C ILE A 223 27.93 -13.77 7.59
N PRO A 224 26.63 -14.09 7.79
CA PRO A 224 26.19 -15.47 7.81
C PRO A 224 26.31 -16.07 6.41
N LYS A 225 27.30 -16.93 6.19
CA LYS A 225 27.38 -17.75 4.96
C LYS A 225 26.41 -18.92 5.08
N LYS A 226 25.33 -18.94 4.30
CA LYS A 226 24.54 -20.17 4.09
C LYS A 226 25.03 -20.88 2.84
N GLU A 227 25.15 -22.21 2.94
CA GLU A 227 25.63 -23.09 1.87
C GLU A 227 24.71 -23.01 0.64
N ASP A 228 25.19 -22.39 -0.43
CA ASP A 228 24.54 -22.42 -1.73
C ASP A 228 24.64 -23.85 -2.31
N LYS A 229 23.50 -24.49 -2.59
CA LYS A 229 23.44 -25.81 -3.27
C LYS A 229 24.20 -25.86 -4.61
N ASN A 230 24.47 -24.71 -5.22
CA ASN A 230 25.27 -24.59 -6.44
C ASN A 230 26.77 -24.58 -6.16
N ASP A 231 27.22 -24.13 -4.99
CA ASP A 231 28.64 -24.12 -4.59
C ASP A 231 29.16 -25.55 -4.36
N ASP A 232 28.31 -26.44 -3.85
CA ASP A 232 28.63 -27.88 -3.74
C ASP A 232 28.78 -28.54 -5.11
N LYS A 233 27.93 -28.20 -6.08
CA LYS A 233 28.02 -28.71 -7.46
C LYS A 233 29.27 -28.18 -8.17
N VAL A 234 29.66 -26.93 -7.93
CA VAL A 234 30.90 -26.34 -8.46
C VAL A 234 32.11 -27.05 -7.87
N LYS A 235 32.15 -27.29 -6.55
CA LYS A 235 33.20 -28.07 -5.89
C LYS A 235 33.27 -29.51 -6.41
N GLU A 236 32.14 -30.12 -6.73
CA GLU A 236 32.10 -31.47 -7.33
C GLU A 236 32.68 -31.50 -8.75
N ILE A 237 32.39 -30.48 -9.57
CA ILE A 237 32.95 -30.31 -10.91
C ILE A 237 34.46 -30.07 -10.85
N GLU A 238 34.95 -29.26 -9.90
CA GLU A 238 36.39 -29.02 -9.70
C GLU A 238 37.14 -30.30 -9.29
N ARG A 239 36.53 -31.13 -8.44
CA ARG A 239 37.08 -32.45 -8.11
C ARG A 239 37.14 -33.36 -9.34
N LYS A 240 36.14 -33.31 -10.23
CA LYS A 240 36.14 -34.07 -11.50
C LYS A 240 37.21 -33.57 -12.47
N MET A 241 37.39 -32.26 -12.60
CA MET A 241 38.46 -31.67 -13.40
C MET A 241 39.85 -32.08 -12.88
N ASN A 242 40.08 -31.98 -11.56
CA ASN A 242 41.36 -32.37 -10.95
C ASN A 242 41.67 -33.87 -11.09
N ARG A 243 40.64 -34.73 -11.10
CA ARG A 243 40.81 -36.17 -11.39
C ARG A 243 41.25 -36.41 -12.84
N ILE A 244 40.64 -35.69 -13.79
CA ILE A 244 41.01 -35.82 -15.22
C ILE A 244 42.43 -35.32 -15.47
N VAL A 245 42.83 -34.22 -14.85
CA VAL A 245 44.22 -33.70 -14.94
C VAL A 245 45.22 -34.75 -14.43
N LYS A 246 44.96 -35.37 -13.26
CA LYS A 246 45.80 -36.45 -12.73
C LYS A 246 45.86 -37.70 -13.62
N LEU A 247 44.78 -38.02 -14.33
CA LEU A 247 44.72 -39.16 -15.25
C LEU A 247 45.50 -38.91 -16.56
N ILE A 248 45.60 -37.64 -16.98
CA ILE A 248 46.43 -37.23 -18.12
C ILE A 248 47.91 -37.23 -17.73
N GLU A 249 48.25 -36.74 -16.54
CA GLU A 249 49.64 -36.73 -16.02
C GLU A 249 50.23 -38.13 -15.80
N GLY A 250 49.37 -39.15 -15.59
CA GLY A 250 49.78 -40.54 -15.42
C GLY A 250 49.79 -41.38 -16.70
N ASP A 251 49.64 -40.80 -17.89
CA ASP A 251 49.58 -41.48 -19.21
C ASP A 251 48.45 -42.52 -19.38
N TYR A 252 47.45 -42.53 -18.49
CA TYR A 252 46.32 -43.47 -18.55
C TYR A 252 45.24 -43.09 -19.58
N ILE A 253 45.25 -41.86 -20.11
CA ILE A 253 44.27 -41.33 -21.07
C ILE A 253 44.97 -40.55 -22.18
N SER A 254 44.53 -40.71 -23.43
CA SER A 254 45.02 -39.93 -24.58
C SER A 254 44.74 -38.43 -24.37
N PHE A 255 45.76 -37.59 -24.54
CA PHE A 255 45.70 -36.14 -24.30
C PHE A 255 44.49 -35.46 -24.97
N ASP A 256 44.16 -35.85 -26.19
CA ASP A 256 43.03 -35.31 -26.95
C ASP A 256 41.66 -35.62 -26.32
N LYS A 257 41.48 -36.82 -25.77
CA LYS A 257 40.22 -37.21 -25.09
C LYS A 257 40.07 -36.49 -23.74
N GLY A 258 41.18 -36.33 -23.01
CA GLY A 258 41.20 -35.60 -21.74
C GLY A 258 40.86 -34.12 -21.92
N LYS A 259 41.38 -33.47 -22.97
CA LYS A 259 41.10 -32.06 -23.29
C LYS A 259 39.63 -31.82 -23.60
N VAL A 260 39.01 -32.67 -24.43
CA VAL A 260 37.58 -32.57 -24.77
C VAL A 260 36.67 -32.71 -23.55
N GLN A 261 37.00 -33.60 -22.60
CA GLN A 261 36.23 -33.73 -21.37
C GLN A 261 36.42 -32.56 -20.42
N LEU A 262 37.63 -32.00 -20.36
CA LEU A 262 37.93 -30.83 -19.56
C LEU A 262 37.18 -29.59 -20.06
N ASP A 263 37.12 -29.40 -21.38
CA ASP A 263 36.41 -28.27 -21.99
C ASP A 263 34.90 -28.38 -21.78
N LYS A 264 34.31 -29.58 -21.86
CA LYS A 264 32.89 -29.80 -21.48
C LYS A 264 32.61 -29.47 -20.02
N LEU A 265 33.49 -29.85 -19.09
CA LEU A 265 33.33 -29.53 -17.67
C LEU A 265 33.51 -28.02 -17.38
N LYS A 266 34.38 -27.34 -18.14
CA LYS A 266 34.52 -25.87 -18.07
C LYS A 266 33.26 -25.17 -18.56
N GLU A 267 32.65 -25.61 -19.65
CA GLU A 267 31.37 -25.08 -20.14
C GLU A 267 30.21 -25.34 -19.16
N GLN A 268 30.18 -26.50 -18.52
CA GLN A 268 29.21 -26.80 -17.46
C GLN A 268 29.40 -25.91 -16.23
N LYS A 269 30.66 -25.65 -15.82
CA LYS A 269 30.96 -24.69 -14.75
C LYS A 269 30.54 -23.27 -15.13
N ALA A 270 30.82 -22.84 -16.36
CA ALA A 270 30.46 -21.52 -16.87
C ALA A 270 28.93 -21.30 -16.94
N SER A 271 28.18 -22.31 -17.40
CA SER A 271 26.71 -22.23 -17.48
C SER A 271 26.03 -22.22 -16.11
N LEU A 272 26.56 -22.98 -15.13
CA LEU A 272 26.08 -22.94 -13.74
C LEU A 272 26.34 -21.57 -13.09
N LEU A 273 27.51 -20.96 -13.32
CA LEU A 273 27.82 -19.60 -12.88
C LEU A 273 26.96 -18.55 -13.59
N ALA A 274 26.66 -18.73 -14.88
CA ALA A 274 25.82 -17.83 -15.65
C ALA A 274 24.34 -17.90 -15.28
N SER A 275 23.84 -19.06 -14.81
CA SER A 275 22.45 -19.22 -14.36
C SER A 275 22.09 -18.39 -13.10
N ASN A 276 23.08 -17.87 -12.38
CA ASN A 276 22.88 -16.91 -11.29
C ASN A 276 22.56 -15.48 -11.80
N ILE A 277 22.59 -15.25 -13.12
CA ILE A 277 22.35 -13.96 -13.75
C ILE A 277 20.99 -13.98 -14.46
N ILE A 278 19.91 -14.20 -13.70
CA ILE A 278 18.58 -13.78 -14.15
C ILE A 278 17.98 -12.80 -13.14
N GLN A 279 17.90 -11.58 -13.65
CA GLN A 279 17.14 -10.41 -13.22
C GLN A 279 17.61 -9.64 -11.98
N THR A 280 17.87 -8.36 -12.29
CA THR A 280 18.19 -7.19 -11.44
C THR A 280 19.63 -7.04 -10.96
N ASP A 281 20.28 -6.00 -11.49
CA ASP A 281 21.56 -5.47 -11.05
C ASP A 281 21.36 -4.77 -9.69
N TYR A 282 21.67 -5.49 -8.61
CA TYR A 282 21.50 -5.03 -7.23
C TYR A 282 22.23 -3.70 -6.96
N SER A 283 23.32 -3.43 -7.68
CA SER A 283 24.11 -2.19 -7.62
C SER A 283 23.26 -0.93 -7.89
N LYS A 284 22.40 -0.98 -8.91
CA LYS A 284 21.55 0.15 -9.34
C LYS A 284 20.40 0.45 -8.38
N VAL A 285 20.00 -0.55 -7.59
CA VAL A 285 18.98 -0.40 -6.57
C VAL A 285 19.56 0.30 -5.34
N VAL A 286 20.82 -0.01 -5.00
CA VAL A 286 21.54 0.58 -3.86
C VAL A 286 21.99 2.01 -4.12
N GLU A 287 22.37 2.38 -5.36
CA GLU A 287 22.74 3.78 -5.69
C GLU A 287 21.64 4.79 -5.37
N LYS A 288 20.36 4.39 -5.41
CA LYS A 288 19.22 5.25 -5.07
C LYS A 288 18.85 5.25 -3.58
N LEU A 289 19.50 4.40 -2.77
CA LEU A 289 19.36 4.38 -1.31
C LEU A 289 20.33 5.35 -0.61
N LYS A 290 21.33 5.88 -1.34
CA LYS A 290 22.22 6.95 -0.88
C LYS A 290 21.50 8.30 -0.92
#